data_AF-A0A699UU56-F1
#
_entry.id   AF-A0A699UU56-F1
#
_cell.length_a   1.000
_cell.length_b   1.000
_cell.length_c   1.000
_cell.angle_alpha   90.00
_cell.angle_beta   90.00
_cell.angle_gamma   90.00
#
_symmetry.space_group_name_H-M   'P 1'
#
loop_
_entity.id
_entity.type
_entity.pdbx_description
1 polymer ?
#
loop_
_entity_poly.entity_id
_entity_poly.type
_entity_poly.pdbx_seq_one_letter_code
_entity_poly.pdbx_strand_id
1 'polypeptide(L)' 'PNPDAFGREAKHFTELCVLHRDVNIVLEGLDNYSNFIGSVCYADGESAKDLAIELTENGYAKYAEWSASLIEEETRRRL' A
#
# COMPACT_ATOMS: atom_id res chain seq x y z
N PRO A 1 15.36 -5.21 18.40
CA PRO A 1 14.95 -3.90 17.84
C PRO A 1 13.54 -3.55 18.32
N ASN A 2 13.35 -2.37 18.92
CA ASN A 2 12.00 -1.89 19.21
C ASN A 2 11.31 -1.54 17.88
N PRO A 3 10.04 -1.92 17.70
CA PRO A 3 9.30 -1.54 16.51
C PRO A 3 9.19 -0.01 16.43
N ASP A 4 9.22 0.52 15.21
CA ASP A 4 8.95 1.92 14.94
C ASP A 4 7.55 2.31 15.46
N ALA A 5 7.35 3.60 15.72
CA ALA A 5 6.05 4.11 16.15
C ALA A 5 4.96 3.69 15.15
N PHE A 6 3.85 3.15 15.67
CA PHE A 6 2.71 2.61 14.90
C PHE A 6 3.03 1.40 13.99
N GLY A 7 4.25 0.86 14.02
CA GLY A 7 4.64 -0.23 13.12
C GLY A 7 3.88 -1.54 13.36
N ARG A 8 3.47 -1.82 14.61
CA ARG A 8 2.67 -3.02 14.93
C ARG A 8 1.22 -2.85 14.48
N GLU A 9 0.68 -1.66 14.70
CA GLU A 9 -0.68 -1.26 14.35
C GLU A 9 -0.87 -1.23 12.84
N ALA A 10 0.08 -0.63 12.10
CA ALA A 10 0.09 -0.61 10.65
C ALA A 10 0.14 -2.02 10.04
N LYS A 11 1.00 -2.89 10.60
CA LYS A 11 1.08 -4.29 10.19
C LYS A 11 -0.26 -5.01 10.45
N HIS A 12 -0.82 -4.87 11.65
CA HIS A 12 -2.07 -5.51 12.01
C HIS A 12 -3.23 -5.05 11.12
N PHE A 13 -3.32 -3.74 10.85
CA PHE A 13 -4.30 -3.18 9.92
C PHE A 13 -4.17 -3.79 8.52
N THR A 14 -2.94 -3.87 7.99
CA THR A 14 -2.67 -4.51 6.70
C THR A 14 -3.13 -5.98 6.69
N GLU A 15 -2.82 -6.74 7.74
CA GLU A 15 -3.26 -8.14 7.85
C GLU A 15 -4.79 -8.24 7.87
N LEU A 16 -5.47 -7.34 8.59
CA LEU A 16 -6.93 -7.26 8.61
C LEU A 16 -7.54 -6.87 7.27
N CYS A 17 -6.80 -6.19 6.38
CA CYS A 17 -7.28 -5.73 5.08
C CYS A 17 -7.04 -6.74 3.95
N VAL A 18 -5.91 -7.45 3.94
CA VAL A 18 -5.51 -8.24 2.76
C VAL A 18 -5.02 -9.67 3.04
N LEU A 19 -4.77 -10.06 4.30
CA LEU A 19 -4.28 -11.40 4.58
C LEU A 19 -5.32 -12.47 4.23
N HIS A 20 -4.92 -13.47 3.43
CA HIS A 20 -5.77 -14.56 2.95
C HIS A 20 -7.02 -14.08 2.17
N ARG A 21 -6.93 -12.95 1.47
CA ARG A 21 -7.98 -12.43 0.58
C ARG A 21 -7.53 -12.40 -0.86
N ASP A 22 -8.51 -12.42 -1.76
CA ASP A 22 -8.26 -12.17 -3.18
C ASP A 22 -7.95 -10.69 -3.39
N VAL A 23 -6.77 -10.44 -3.95
CA VAL A 23 -6.26 -9.09 -4.20
C VAL A 23 -5.73 -8.98 -5.62
N ASN A 24 -5.81 -7.77 -6.18
CA ASN A 24 -5.19 -7.40 -7.44
C ASN A 24 -3.91 -6.63 -7.15
N ILE A 25 -2.79 -7.10 -7.68
CA ILE A 25 -1.49 -6.45 -7.53
C ILE A 25 -1.08 -5.88 -8.88
N VAL A 26 -0.79 -4.59 -8.92
CA VAL A 26 -0.22 -3.92 -10.09
C VAL A 26 1.28 -3.78 -9.85
N LEU A 27 2.10 -4.38 -10.72
CA LEU A 27 3.55 -4.30 -10.61
C LEU A 27 4.05 -3.08 -11.41
N GLU A 28 4.56 -2.08 -10.70
CA GLU A 28 5.07 -0.83 -11.30
C GLU A 28 6.57 -0.89 -11.60
N GLY A 29 7.33 -1.68 -10.83
CA GLY A 29 8.76 -1.79 -11.05
C GLY A 29 9.47 -2.74 -10.10
N LEU A 30 10.80 -2.68 -10.17
CA LEU A 30 11.72 -3.41 -9.30
C LEU A 30 12.68 -2.40 -8.65
N ASP A 31 13.07 -2.66 -7.41
CA ASP A 31 14.18 -1.95 -6.78
C ASP A 31 15.55 -2.56 -7.15
N ASN A 32 16.64 -1.96 -6.63
CA ASN A 32 18.02 -2.43 -6.86
C ASN A 32 18.32 -3.82 -6.28
N TYR A 33 17.42 -4.36 -5.45
CA TYR A 33 17.54 -5.67 -4.80
C TYR A 33 16.54 -6.68 -5.37
N SER A 34 15.91 -6.38 -6.51
CA SER A 34 14.91 -7.23 -7.17
C SER A 34 13.62 -7.44 -6.35
N ASN A 35 13.28 -6.51 -5.47
CA ASN A 35 11.97 -6.47 -4.83
C ASN A 35 10.97 -5.77 -5.76
N PHE A 36 9.75 -6.30 -5.86
CA PHE A 36 8.67 -5.66 -6.60
C PHE A 36 8.13 -4.42 -5.87
N ILE A 37 7.95 -3.35 -6.61
CA ILE A 37 7.20 -2.16 -6.19
C ILE A 37 5.88 -2.17 -6.95
N GLY A 38 4.78 -2.02 -6.21
CA GLY A 38 3.44 -2.19 -6.75
C GLY A 38 2.34 -1.66 -5.83
N SER A 39 1.18 -1.43 -6.43
CA SER A 39 -0.07 -1.10 -5.72
C SER A 39 -0.89 -2.37 -5.46
N VAL A 40 -1.54 -2.41 -4.29
CA VAL A 40 -2.42 -3.53 -3.89
C VAL A 40 -3.84 -3.01 -3.77
N CYS A 41 -4.72 -3.54 -4.61
CA CYS A 41 -6.14 -3.25 -4.59
C CYS A 41 -6.92 -4.49 -4.16
N TYR A 42 -7.92 -4.32 -3.31
CA TYR A 42 -8.78 -5.41 -2.86
C TYR A 42 -10.25 -5.00 -2.90
N ALA A 43 -11.14 -5.98 -3.01
CA ALA A 43 -12.58 -5.72 -3.02
C ALA A 43 -13.10 -5.64 -1.57
N ASP A 44 -13.86 -4.58 -1.27
CA ASP A 44 -14.65 -4.45 -0.05
C ASP A 44 -16.11 -4.27 -0.45
N GLY A 45 -16.85 -5.40 -0.51
CA GLY A 45 -18.18 -5.45 -1.10
C GLY A 45 -18.15 -5.16 -2.61
N GLU A 46 -18.91 -4.16 -3.06
CA GLU A 46 -18.96 -3.73 -4.47
C GLU A 46 -17.88 -2.70 -4.83
N SER A 47 -17.11 -2.21 -3.86
CA SER A 47 -16.10 -1.16 -4.08
C SER A 47 -14.69 -1.76 -4.12
N ALA A 48 -13.87 -1.31 -5.07
CA ALA A 48 -12.44 -1.55 -5.04
C ALA A 48 -11.76 -0.53 -4.11
N LYS A 49 -10.90 -1.02 -3.21
CA LYS A 49 -10.12 -0.20 -2.30
C LYS A 49 -8.63 -0.34 -2.59
N ASP A 50 -7.92 0.77 -2.42
CA ASP A 50 -6.47 0.85 -2.52
C ASP A 50 -5.87 0.83 -1.10
N LEU A 51 -5.03 -0.17 -0.83
CA LEU A 51 -4.43 -0.36 0.49
C LEU A 51 -3.51 0.79 0.89
N ALA A 52 -2.79 1.40 -0.06
CA ALA A 52 -1.87 2.50 0.23
C ALA A 52 -2.62 3.77 0.63
N ILE A 53 -3.77 4.04 -0.02
CA ILE A 53 -4.67 5.13 0.36
C ILE A 53 -5.21 4.90 1.79
N GLU A 54 -5.76 3.72 2.07
CA GLU A 54 -6.33 3.44 3.40
C GLU A 54 -5.29 3.52 4.52
N LEU A 55 -4.07 3.01 4.30
CA LEU A 55 -2.99 3.15 5.26
C LEU A 55 -2.63 4.60 5.52
N THR A 56 -2.65 5.45 4.48
CA THR A 56 -2.30 6.88 4.60
C THR A 56 -3.40 7.65 5.32
N GLU A 57 -4.67 7.42 4.97
CA GLU A 57 -5.84 8.05 5.62
C GLU A 57 -5.94 7.72 7.12
N ASN A 58 -5.57 6.50 7.51
CA ASN A 58 -5.53 6.06 8.91
C ASN A 58 -4.24 6.47 9.65
N GLY A 59 -3.30 7.14 8.98
CA GLY A 59 -2.04 7.59 9.59
C GLY A 59 -1.00 6.49 9.82
N TYR A 60 -1.16 5.34 9.17
CA TYR A 60 -0.24 4.19 9.24
C TYR A 60 0.85 4.21 8.17
N ALA A 61 0.68 5.02 7.12
CA ALA A 61 1.67 5.24 6.07
C ALA A 61 1.90 6.73 5.82
N LYS A 62 3.02 7.02 5.15
CA LYS A 62 3.36 8.37 4.68
C LYS A 62 3.75 8.32 3.21
N TYR A 63 3.46 9.39 2.49
CA TYR A 63 3.90 9.55 1.11
C TYR A 63 5.44 9.55 1.03
N ALA A 64 5.97 8.77 0.08
CA ALA A 64 7.38 8.73 -0.25
C ALA A 64 7.58 9.17 -1.70
N GLU A 65 8.25 10.31 -1.89
CA GLU A 65 8.37 10.97 -3.20
C GLU A 65 9.06 10.11 -4.27
N TRP A 66 10.08 9.36 -3.88
CA TRP A 66 10.85 8.53 -4.80
C TRP A 66 10.00 7.40 -5.41
N SER A 67 9.12 6.75 -4.63
CA SER A 67 8.27 5.66 -5.11
C SER A 67 7.05 6.16 -5.85
N ALA A 68 6.52 7.33 -5.49
CA ALA A 68 5.37 7.93 -6.16
C ALA A 68 5.63 8.29 -7.64
N SER A 69 6.90 8.44 -8.02
CA SER A 69 7.29 8.63 -9.42
C SER A 69 7.06 7.39 -10.31
N LEU A 70 6.97 6.20 -9.69
CA LEU A 70 6.76 4.92 -10.37
C LEU A 70 5.27 4.63 -10.63
N ILE A 71 4.38 5.34 -9.94
CA ILE A 71 2.94 5.16 -10.01
C ILE A 71 2.37 6.02 -11.15
N GLU A 72 1.36 5.50 -11.86
CA GLU A 72 0.63 6.26 -12.89
C GLU A 72 0.08 7.59 -12.37
N GLU A 73 0.03 8.60 -13.25
CA GLU A 73 -0.23 9.98 -12.88
C GLU A 73 -1.60 10.20 -12.21
N GLU A 74 -2.60 9.40 -12.59
CA GLU A 74 -3.96 9.48 -12.06
C GLU A 74 -4.04 9.00 -10.60
N THR A 75 -3.38 7.88 -10.27
CA THR A 75 -3.32 7.34 -8.91
C THR A 75 -2.50 8.25 -7.99
N ARG A 76 -1.41 8.84 -8.49
CA ARG A 76 -0.58 9.79 -7.73
C ARG A 76 -1.35 11.02 -7.26
N ARG A 77 -2.32 11.51 -8.03
CA ARG A 77 -3.13 12.70 -7.65
C ARG A 77 -4.10 12.44 -6.51
N ARG A 78 -4.34 11.18 -6.13
CA ARG A 78 -5.30 10.78 -5.09
C ARG A 78 -4.65 10.47 -3.73
N LEU A 79 -3.32 10.38 -3.69
CA LEU A 79 -2.50 10.21 -2.49
C LEU A 79 -2.05 11.58 -1.95
#